data_AF-A0A8H6FVF4-F1
#
_entry.id   AF-A0A8H6FVF4-F1
#
_cell.length_a   1.000
_cell.length_b   1.000
_cell.length_c   1.000
_cell.angle_alpha   90.00
_cell.angle_beta   90.00
_cell.angle_gamma   90.00
#
_symmetry.space_group_name_H-M   'P 1'
#
loop_
_entity.id
_entity.type
_entity.pdbx_description
1 polymer ?
#
loop_
_entity_poly.entity_id
_entity_poly.type
_entity_poly.pdbx_seq_one_letter_code
_entity_poly.pdbx_strand_id
1 'polypeptide(L)'
;MPNPWVLRLAILFALYATFLSVYILVSPLPAIHLFGLEPYYSTPTSPSSLVPFITIFGGRNFALGLAMLALYWQGMYRAMGTIMICCTVSGAVDTVVMSLWGMAGKAMGHGVGCVLLGLTGWGLLESETAGGREKRSADAVE
;
A
#
# COMPACT_ATOMS: atom_id res chain seq x y z
N MET A 1 -2.34 -21.07 9.28
CA MET A 1 -2.15 -20.46 7.94
C MET A 1 -3.17 -19.33 7.78
N PRO A 2 -2.85 -18.23 7.07
CA PRO A 2 -3.80 -17.14 6.85
C PRO A 2 -5.04 -17.60 6.10
N ASN A 3 -6.16 -16.89 6.32
CA ASN A 3 -7.36 -17.07 5.50
C ASN A 3 -7.00 -16.84 4.01
N PRO A 4 -7.34 -17.75 3.10
CA PRO A 4 -6.95 -17.66 1.70
C PRO A 4 -7.46 -16.39 1.02
N TRP A 5 -8.59 -15.82 1.47
CA TRP A 5 -9.11 -14.56 0.95
C TRP A 5 -8.25 -13.36 1.34
N VAL A 6 -7.82 -13.29 2.59
CA VAL A 6 -6.90 -12.24 3.08
C VAL A 6 -5.58 -12.31 2.33
N LEU A 7 -5.07 -13.52 2.13
CA LEU A 7 -3.82 -13.74 1.40
C LEU A 7 -3.93 -13.31 -0.07
N ARG A 8 -5.03 -13.67 -0.75
CA ARG A 8 -5.30 -13.23 -2.13
C ARG A 8 -5.38 -11.72 -2.24
N LEU A 9 -6.07 -11.06 -1.31
CA LEU A 9 -6.14 -9.60 -1.27
C LEU A 9 -4.76 -8.97 -1.08
N ALA A 10 -3.95 -9.52 -0.18
CA ALA A 10 -2.60 -9.03 0.07
C ALA A 10 -1.70 -9.12 -1.18
N ILE A 11 -1.78 -10.25 -1.91
CA ILE A 11 -1.06 -10.42 -3.18
C ILE A 11 -1.57 -9.42 -4.22
N LEU A 12 -2.89 -9.23 -4.34
CA LEU A 12 -3.46 -8.27 -5.28
C LEU A 12 -2.98 -6.85 -4.99
N PHE A 13 -2.89 -6.44 -3.72
CA PHE A 13 -2.31 -5.14 -3.34
C PHE A 13 -0.83 -5.04 -3.72
N ALA A 14 -0.04 -6.07 -3.45
CA ALA A 14 1.39 -6.07 -3.78
C ALA A 14 1.63 -5.99 -5.30
N LEU A 15 0.85 -6.75 -6.08
CA LEU A 15 0.88 -6.68 -7.55
C LEU A 15 0.43 -5.31 -8.05
N TYR A 16 -0.70 -4.81 -7.57
CA TYR A 16 -1.22 -3.50 -7.94
C TYR A 16 -0.20 -2.39 -7.67
N ALA A 17 0.38 -2.35 -6.47
CA ALA A 17 1.42 -1.39 -6.11
C ALA A 17 2.64 -1.49 -7.04
N THR A 18 3.07 -2.70 -7.37
CA THR A 18 4.19 -2.95 -8.28
C THR A 18 3.88 -2.43 -9.69
N PHE A 19 2.76 -2.83 -10.29
CA PHE A 19 2.37 -2.43 -11.64
C PHE A 19 2.11 -0.92 -11.75
N LEU A 20 1.39 -0.35 -10.78
CA LEU A 20 1.14 1.09 -10.73
C LEU A 20 2.47 1.86 -10.64
N SER A 21 3.42 1.36 -9.85
CA SER A 21 4.74 1.99 -9.73
C SER A 21 5.55 1.90 -11.02
N VAL A 22 5.52 0.78 -11.73
CA VAL A 22 6.13 0.67 -13.07
C VAL A 22 5.49 1.66 -14.04
N TYR A 23 4.16 1.80 -14.03
CA TYR A 23 3.47 2.80 -14.83
C TYR A 23 3.94 4.23 -14.49
N ILE A 24 4.06 4.56 -13.20
CA ILE A 24 4.57 5.88 -12.75
C ILE A 24 6.00 6.12 -13.24
N LEU A 25 6.86 5.11 -13.22
CA LEU A 25 8.25 5.23 -13.66
C LEU A 25 8.38 5.40 -15.18
N VAL A 26 7.54 4.71 -15.96
CA VAL A 26 7.56 4.79 -17.43
C VAL A 26 6.85 6.03 -17.95
N SER A 27 5.78 6.46 -17.28
CA SER A 27 4.88 7.53 -17.71
C SER A 27 4.57 8.52 -16.57
N PRO A 28 5.58 9.25 -16.04
CA PRO A 28 5.41 10.11 -14.87
C PRO A 28 4.49 11.31 -15.11
N LEU A 29 4.43 11.83 -16.33
CA LEU A 29 3.55 12.95 -16.68
C LEU A 29 2.06 12.57 -16.53
N PRO A 30 1.55 11.51 -17.19
CA PRO A 30 0.22 10.98 -16.94
C PRO A 30 -0.06 10.64 -15.47
N ALA A 31 0.93 10.09 -14.77
CA ALA A 31 0.78 9.68 -13.39
C ALA A 31 0.47 10.85 -12.44
N ILE A 32 0.88 12.07 -12.75
CA ILE A 32 0.54 13.25 -11.94
C ILE A 32 -0.97 13.44 -11.86
N HIS A 33 -1.70 13.14 -12.94
CA HIS A 33 -3.15 13.21 -12.94
C HIS A 33 -3.79 12.22 -11.97
N LEU A 34 -3.19 11.05 -11.75
CA LEU A 34 -3.70 10.08 -10.78
C LEU A 34 -3.64 10.64 -9.34
N PHE A 35 -2.62 11.44 -9.04
CA PHE A 35 -2.36 11.99 -7.71
C PHE A 35 -2.95 13.38 -7.46
N GLY A 36 -3.63 14.00 -8.43
CA GLY A 36 -4.27 15.29 -8.16
C GLY A 36 -3.37 16.50 -8.20
N LEU A 37 -2.15 16.37 -8.74
CA LEU A 37 -1.21 17.49 -8.79
C LEU A 37 -1.38 18.34 -10.06
N GLU A 38 -2.52 18.25 -10.74
CA GLU A 38 -2.85 19.11 -11.89
C GLU A 38 -2.80 20.62 -11.59
N PRO A 39 -3.23 21.11 -10.41
CA PRO A 39 -3.16 22.55 -10.10
C PRO A 39 -1.71 23.08 -10.07
N TYR A 40 -0.74 22.21 -9.80
CA TYR A 40 0.69 22.56 -9.82
C TYR A 40 1.30 22.55 -11.23
N TYR A 41 0.61 21.98 -12.24
CA TYR A 41 0.99 22.16 -13.65
C TYR A 41 0.65 23.55 -14.17
N SER A 42 -0.36 24.19 -13.57
CA SER A 42 -0.90 25.47 -14.04
C SER A 42 -0.09 26.68 -13.55
N THR A 43 0.89 26.48 -12.67
CA THR A 43 1.80 27.54 -12.24
C THR A 43 2.94 27.69 -13.24
N PRO A 44 3.25 28.91 -13.73
CA PRO A 44 4.22 29.15 -14.81
C PRO A 44 5.67 28.75 -14.48
N THR A 45 5.96 28.38 -13.23
CA THR A 45 7.24 27.81 -12.78
C THR A 45 7.28 26.30 -12.97
N SER A 46 7.20 25.88 -14.24
CA SER A 46 7.52 24.57 -14.81
C SER A 46 6.85 23.29 -14.24
N PRO A 47 5.99 22.62 -15.04
CA PRO A 47 5.51 21.26 -14.74
C PRO A 47 6.62 20.18 -14.64
N SER A 48 7.84 20.47 -15.08
CA SER A 48 8.99 19.56 -14.93
C SER A 48 9.46 19.37 -13.48
N SER A 49 9.06 20.26 -12.55
CA SER A 49 9.50 20.20 -11.15
C SER A 49 8.89 19.04 -10.36
N LEU A 50 7.72 18.53 -10.78
CA LEU A 50 7.02 17.42 -10.12
C LEU A 50 7.45 16.05 -10.61
N VAL A 51 8.02 15.96 -11.82
CA VAL A 51 8.42 14.68 -12.42
C VAL A 51 9.42 13.93 -11.53
N PRO A 52 10.51 14.54 -11.02
CA PRO A 52 11.43 13.85 -10.13
C PRO A 52 10.75 13.33 -8.85
N PHE A 53 9.85 14.13 -8.26
CA PHE A 53 9.11 13.72 -7.06
C PHE A 53 8.24 12.48 -7.32
N ILE A 54 7.51 12.49 -8.42
CA ILE A 54 6.62 11.39 -8.81
C ILE A 54 7.40 10.13 -9.18
N THR A 55 8.53 10.27 -9.87
CA THR A 55 9.41 9.14 -10.16
C THR A 55 10.01 8.54 -8.88
N ILE A 56 10.45 9.37 -7.92
CA ILE A 56 10.94 8.89 -6.62
C ILE A 56 9.82 8.17 -5.85
N PHE A 57 8.62 8.74 -5.84
CA PHE A 57 7.45 8.12 -5.22
C PHE A 57 7.13 6.76 -5.86
N GLY A 58 7.13 6.68 -7.19
CA GLY A 58 6.99 5.43 -7.93
C GLY A 58 8.07 4.40 -7.54
N GLY A 59 9.34 4.81 -7.49
CA GLY A 59 10.43 3.93 -7.08
C GLY A 59 10.28 3.36 -5.67
N ARG A 60 9.83 4.18 -4.71
CA ARG A 60 9.57 3.75 -3.33
C ARG A 60 8.43 2.73 -3.26
N ASN A 61 7.34 2.98 -3.97
CA ASN A 61 6.20 2.06 -4.01
C ASN A 61 6.52 0.76 -4.75
N PHE A 62 7.38 0.82 -5.78
CA PHE A 62 7.88 -0.36 -6.47
C PHE A 62 8.66 -1.27 -5.50
N ALA A 63 9.59 -0.68 -4.74
CA ALA A 63 10.36 -1.41 -3.74
C ALA A 63 9.46 -2.03 -2.66
N LEU A 64 8.43 -1.31 -2.19
CA LEU A 64 7.44 -1.84 -1.24
C LEU A 64 6.63 -3.01 -1.83
N GLY A 65 6.16 -2.88 -3.06
CA GLY A 65 5.44 -3.96 -3.77
C GLY A 65 6.29 -5.22 -3.91
N LEU A 66 7.55 -5.07 -4.35
CA LEU A 66 8.50 -6.18 -4.44
C LEU A 66 8.81 -6.81 -3.08
N ALA A 67 9.00 -5.99 -2.03
CA ALA A 67 9.22 -6.50 -0.68
C ALA A 67 8.02 -7.34 -0.19
N MET A 68 6.80 -6.87 -0.42
CA MET A 68 5.59 -7.63 -0.08
C MET A 68 5.49 -8.96 -0.84
N LEU A 69 5.80 -8.98 -2.14
CA LEU A 69 5.84 -10.21 -2.94
C LEU A 69 6.94 -11.19 -2.47
N ALA A 70 8.11 -10.68 -2.11
CA ALA A 70 9.20 -11.49 -1.58
C ALA A 70 8.84 -12.12 -0.23
N LEU A 71 8.22 -11.36 0.68
CA LEU A 71 7.74 -11.88 1.96
C LEU A 71 6.64 -12.92 1.78
N TYR A 72 5.74 -12.72 0.81
CA TYR A 72 4.75 -13.73 0.44
C TYR A 72 5.41 -15.04 -0.02
N TRP A 73 6.41 -14.96 -0.90
CA TRP A 73 7.15 -16.13 -1.40
C TRP A 73 7.87 -16.88 -0.28
N GLN A 74 8.40 -16.16 0.72
CA GLN A 74 9.08 -16.74 1.88
C GLN A 74 8.11 -17.24 2.97
N GLY A 75 6.79 -17.08 2.78
CA GLY A 75 5.79 -17.45 3.78
C GLY A 75 5.77 -16.54 5.02
N MET A 76 6.43 -15.38 4.96
CA MET A 76 6.55 -14.43 6.07
C MET A 76 5.35 -13.49 6.15
N TYR A 77 4.15 -14.06 6.34
CA TYR A 77 2.89 -13.32 6.25
C TYR A 77 2.72 -12.26 7.35
N ARG A 78 3.24 -12.45 8.57
CA ARG A 78 3.28 -11.40 9.60
C ARG A 78 4.01 -10.14 9.17
N ALA A 79 5.18 -10.33 8.56
CA ALA A 79 6.03 -9.23 8.12
C ALA A 79 5.33 -8.46 6.99
N MET A 80 4.71 -9.19 6.06
CA MET A 80 3.87 -8.59 5.01
C MET A 80 2.71 -7.78 5.61
N GLY A 81 1.98 -8.36 6.57
CA GLY A 81 0.91 -7.66 7.28
C GLY A 81 1.37 -6.39 8.01
N THR A 82 2.55 -6.44 8.62
CA THR A 82 3.18 -5.28 9.27
C THR A 82 3.44 -4.15 8.27
N ILE A 83 4.02 -4.47 7.11
CA ILE A 83 4.24 -3.48 6.04
C ILE A 83 2.90 -2.88 5.57
N MET A 84 1.87 -3.71 5.38
CA MET A 84 0.55 -3.23 4.96
C MET A 84 -0.07 -2.25 5.97
N ILE A 85 0.07 -2.51 7.27
CA ILE A 85 -0.37 -1.57 8.33
C ILE A 85 0.44 -0.28 8.27
N CYS A 86 1.75 -0.33 8.08
CA CYS A 86 2.56 0.88 7.90
C CYS A 86 2.11 1.69 6.67
N CYS A 87 1.83 1.03 5.54
CA CYS A 87 1.30 1.67 4.34
C CYS A 87 -0.10 2.26 4.55
N THR A 88 -0.90 1.67 5.45
CA THR A 88 -2.22 2.21 5.84
C THR A 88 -2.06 3.58 6.50
N VAL A 89 -1.03 3.77 7.35
CA VAL A 89 -0.75 5.08 7.95
C VAL A 89 -0.44 6.11 6.87
N SER A 90 0.41 5.77 5.89
CA SER A 90 0.69 6.66 4.75
C SER A 90 -0.57 6.98 3.94
N GLY A 91 -1.39 5.98 3.65
CA GLY A 91 -2.65 6.17 2.92
C GLY A 91 -3.65 7.06 3.65
N ALA A 92 -3.72 6.96 4.98
CA ALA A 92 -4.56 7.84 5.79
C ALA A 92 -4.08 9.29 5.74
N VAL A 93 -2.75 9.51 5.80
CA VAL A 93 -2.16 10.85 5.64
C VAL A 93 -2.49 11.41 4.24
N ASP A 94 -2.35 10.60 3.18
CA ASP A 94 -2.70 11.02 1.82
C ASP A 94 -4.17 11.42 1.71
N THR A 95 -5.09 10.62 2.27
CA THR A 95 -6.53 10.93 2.29
C THR A 95 -6.82 12.26 2.99
N VAL A 96 -6.20 12.51 4.14
CA VAL A 96 -6.40 13.76 4.90
C VAL A 96 -5.85 14.95 4.11
N VAL A 97 -4.62 14.84 3.61
CA VAL A 97 -3.98 15.91 2.82
C VAL A 97 -4.81 16.21 1.58
N MET A 98 -5.23 15.19 0.80
CA MET A 98 -6.06 15.40 -0.38
C MET A 98 -7.40 16.06 -0.06
N SER A 99 -8.01 15.72 1.07
CA SER A 99 -9.26 16.33 1.53
C SER A 99 -9.09 17.82 1.84
N LEU A 100 -8.02 18.18 2.55
CA LEU A 100 -7.68 19.57 2.88
C LEU A 100 -7.40 20.42 1.62
N TRP A 101 -7.00 19.77 0.53
CA TRP A 101 -6.70 20.41 -0.76
C TRP A 101 -7.89 20.38 -1.74
N GLY A 102 -9.09 20.03 -1.27
CA GLY A 102 -10.32 20.07 -2.08
C GLY A 102 -10.46 18.94 -3.10
N MET A 103 -9.64 17.89 -3.01
CA MET A 103 -9.65 16.76 -3.95
C MET A 103 -10.52 15.59 -3.46
N ALA A 104 -11.78 15.87 -3.13
CA ALA A 104 -12.66 14.93 -2.42
C ALA A 104 -12.79 13.55 -3.10
N GLY A 105 -12.88 13.50 -4.44
CA GLY A 105 -12.98 12.22 -5.17
C GLY A 105 -11.73 11.35 -5.03
N LYS A 106 -10.55 11.94 -5.12
CA LYS A 106 -9.26 11.23 -4.97
C LYS A 106 -9.03 10.82 -3.51
N ALA A 107 -9.37 11.71 -2.58
CA ALA A 107 -9.32 11.43 -1.14
C ALA A 107 -10.20 10.23 -0.76
N MET A 108 -11.43 10.15 -1.29
CA MET A 108 -12.33 9.02 -1.05
C MET A 108 -11.76 7.71 -1.60
N GLY A 109 -11.21 7.72 -2.81
CA GLY A 109 -10.54 6.54 -3.39
C GLY A 109 -9.38 6.04 -2.55
N HIS A 110 -8.50 6.95 -2.10
CA HIS A 110 -7.43 6.63 -1.16
C HIS A 110 -7.97 6.12 0.18
N GLY A 111 -9.04 6.72 0.72
CA GLY A 111 -9.62 6.34 2.01
C GLY A 111 -10.16 4.92 1.99
N VAL A 112 -10.90 4.55 0.95
CA VAL A 112 -11.41 3.18 0.76
C VAL A 112 -10.25 2.19 0.60
N GLY A 113 -9.27 2.52 -0.25
CA GLY A 113 -8.07 1.69 -0.44
C GLY A 113 -7.30 1.48 0.87
N CYS A 114 -7.14 2.55 1.65
CA CYS A 114 -6.49 2.56 2.95
C CYS A 114 -7.20 1.64 3.96
N VAL A 115 -8.52 1.72 4.07
CA VAL A 115 -9.30 0.83 4.95
C VAL A 115 -9.12 -0.63 4.55
N LEU A 116 -9.25 -0.95 3.25
CA LEU A 116 -9.08 -2.32 2.76
C LEU A 116 -7.66 -2.86 2.99
N LEU A 117 -6.65 -2.02 2.77
CA LEU A 117 -5.25 -2.35 3.03
C LEU A 117 -5.02 -2.64 4.51
N GLY A 118 -5.55 -1.80 5.40
CA GLY A 118 -5.44 -1.94 6.85
C GLY A 118 -6.12 -3.20 7.37
N LEU A 119 -7.35 -3.46 6.92
CA LEU A 119 -8.07 -4.69 7.29
C LEU A 119 -7.35 -5.95 6.79
N THR A 120 -6.79 -5.91 5.58
CA THR A 120 -6.00 -7.03 5.04
C THR A 120 -4.73 -7.25 5.85
N GLY A 121 -3.99 -6.18 6.15
CA GLY A 121 -2.79 -6.24 6.99
C GLY A 121 -3.07 -6.77 8.39
N TRP A 122 -4.15 -6.31 9.01
CA TRP A 122 -4.61 -6.79 10.32
C TRP A 122 -4.97 -8.28 10.28
N GLY A 123 -5.71 -8.72 9.26
CA GLY A 123 -6.09 -10.13 9.10
C GLY A 123 -4.88 -11.06 8.97
N LEU A 124 -3.79 -10.62 8.33
CA LEU A 124 -2.55 -11.38 8.29
C LEU A 124 -1.91 -11.50 9.69
N LEU A 125 -1.86 -10.41 10.46
CA LEU A 125 -1.29 -10.38 11.81
C LEU A 125 -2.05 -11.26 12.82
N GLU A 126 -3.39 -11.26 12.76
CA GLU A 126 -4.22 -12.10 13.62
C GLU A 126 -4.05 -13.59 13.32
N SER A 127 -3.99 -13.95 12.03
CA SER A 127 -3.94 -15.35 11.60
C SER A 127 -2.73 -16.14 12.14
N GLU A 128 -1.63 -15.44 12.41
CA GLU A 128 -0.42 -16.03 12.97
C GLU A 128 -0.44 -16.06 14.50
N THR A 129 -1.10 -15.07 15.11
CA THR A 129 -1.28 -15.02 16.56
C THR A 129 -2.21 -16.13 17.05
N ALA A 130 -3.26 -16.46 16.28
CA ALA A 130 -4.16 -17.57 16.57
C ALA A 130 -3.43 -18.92 16.54
N GLY A 131 -2.67 -19.21 15.46
CA GLY A 131 -1.93 -20.46 15.35
C GLY A 131 -0.82 -20.63 16.40
N GLY A 132 -0.19 -19.54 16.82
CA GLY A 132 0.82 -19.56 17.87
C GLY A 132 0.26 -19.77 19.29
N ARG A 133 -1.01 -19.45 19.54
CA ARG A 133 -1.68 -19.76 20.82
C ARG A 133 -2.09 -21.23 20.90
N GLU A 134 -2.67 -21.75 19.83
CA GLU A 134 -3.10 -23.15 19.75
C GLU A 134 -1.94 -24.12 19.99
N LYS A 135 -0.78 -23.87 19.34
CA LYS A 135 0.42 -24.69 19.54
C LYS A 135 0.92 -24.66 21.00
N ARG A 136 0.97 -23.48 21.62
CA ARG A 136 1.41 -23.34 23.02
C ARG A 136 0.47 -24.02 24.01
N SER A 137 -0.83 -24.01 23.75
CA SER A 137 -1.78 -24.73 24.59
C SER A 137 -1.64 -26.24 24.47
N ALA A 138 -1.29 -26.77 23.29
CA ALA A 138 -1.03 -28.20 23.10
C ALA A 138 0.26 -28.65 23.83
N ASP A 139 1.34 -27.87 23.70
CA ASP A 139 2.63 -28.17 24.33
C ASP A 139 2.58 -28.09 25.88
N ALA A 140 1.58 -27.45 26.46
CA ALA A 140 1.43 -27.30 27.91
C ALA A 140 0.66 -28.45 28.59
N VAL A 141 0.13 -29.40 27.81
CA VAL A 141 -0.67 -30.54 28.30
C VAL A 141 0.13 -31.84 28.32
N GLU A 142 1.34 -31.86 27.73
CA GLU A 142 2.31 -32.96 27.79
C GLU A 142 3.29 -32.82 28.97
#